data_AF-A0A957PWR6-F1
#
_entry.id   AF-A0A957PWR6-F1
#
_cell.length_a   1.000
_cell.length_b   1.000
_cell.length_c   1.000
_cell.angle_alpha   90.00
_cell.angle_beta   90.00
_cell.angle_gamma   90.00
#
_symmetry.space_group_name_H-M   'P 1'
#
loop_
_entity.id
_entity.type
_entity.pdbx_description
1 polymer ?
#
loop_
_entity_poly.entity_id
_entity_poly.type
_entity_poly.pdbx_seq_one_letter_code
_entity_poly.pdbx_strand_id
1 'polypeptide(L)'
;MYLRTVVIALVLLAAGLFPAAAPATALAQDVCPNVGETGPGVERIEGQGFYTFYGMAIVVDQPVIALVDATYVVQGMENEFAPSAGQVIGQITSDFFSSPFSYTIDLPISPTALALDVDQDGEEEGGTQMFYADLGQNILNMQRLEEFTQSGLLTSLVIDGETQQILEGALLLFAPDDEQGFPCDAGEDGLLFTEDDLIAALPAGYTVAHIDGAAVTFDRSPVANLDVNEIAAAATPDFSDQGIVESYGSLIDFLRERYVFNNFYDFDWDALYA
;
A
#
# COMPACT_ATOMS: atom_id res chain seq x y z
N MET A 1 15.08 68.11 49.71
CA MET A 1 14.20 69.11 49.07
C MET A 1 13.28 68.37 48.10
N TYR A 2 12.02 68.25 48.50
CA TYR A 2 10.78 67.97 47.76
C TYR A 2 10.69 66.90 46.64
N LEU A 3 10.20 65.74 47.07
CA LEU A 3 8.98 65.04 46.62
C LEU A 3 8.11 65.74 45.55
N ARG A 4 7.74 65.04 44.47
CA ARG A 4 6.31 64.85 44.05
C ARG A 4 6.13 63.87 42.88
N THR A 5 5.32 62.86 43.21
CA THR A 5 4.45 61.94 42.46
C THR A 5 3.89 62.45 41.13
N VAL A 6 3.79 61.59 40.09
CA VAL A 6 2.58 61.34 39.28
C VAL A 6 2.61 59.92 38.72
N VAL A 7 1.49 59.22 38.90
CA VAL A 7 1.13 57.87 38.42
C VAL A 7 0.53 57.99 37.01
N ILE A 8 0.95 57.14 36.06
CA ILE A 8 0.11 56.74 34.93
C ILE A 8 0.31 55.24 34.67
N ALA A 9 -0.79 54.50 34.80
CA ALA A 9 -0.93 53.11 34.47
C ALA A 9 -0.98 52.92 32.95
N LEU A 10 -0.34 51.86 32.44
CA LEU A 10 -0.79 51.22 31.20
C LEU A 10 -0.59 49.71 31.31
N VAL A 11 -1.71 49.03 31.55
CA VAL A 11 -1.89 47.59 31.36
C VAL A 11 -1.95 47.37 29.86
N LEU A 12 -1.00 46.62 29.29
CA LEU A 12 -1.18 46.00 27.97
C LEU A 12 -0.82 44.52 28.03
N LEU A 13 -1.90 43.77 27.93
CA LEU A 13 -2.10 42.35 27.79
C LEU A 13 -1.58 41.88 26.42
N ALA A 14 -0.67 40.90 26.37
CA ALA A 14 -0.49 39.98 25.25
C ALA A 14 0.50 38.85 25.63
N ALA A 15 0.09 37.98 26.55
CA ALA A 15 0.71 36.66 26.65
C ALA A 15 0.10 35.80 25.53
N GLY A 16 0.84 35.62 24.44
CA GLY A 16 0.47 34.71 23.36
C GLY A 16 0.44 33.28 23.89
N LEU A 17 -0.76 32.72 24.02
CA LEU A 17 -0.95 31.28 24.10
C LEU A 17 -0.63 30.69 22.71
N PHE A 18 0.54 30.07 22.57
CA PHE A 18 0.70 29.01 21.59
C PHE A 18 0.25 27.70 22.27
N PRO A 19 -0.77 27.00 21.77
CA PRO A 19 -0.96 25.62 22.16
C PRO A 19 0.23 24.83 21.58
N ALA A 20 1.06 24.28 22.45
CA ALA A 20 2.02 23.26 22.07
C ALA A 20 1.21 22.06 21.56
N ALA A 21 1.23 21.85 20.25
CA ALA A 21 0.81 20.59 19.66
C ALA A 21 1.77 19.52 20.20
N ALA A 22 1.28 18.71 21.14
CA ALA A 22 1.99 17.51 21.54
C ALA A 22 2.05 16.58 20.31
N PRO A 23 3.20 15.96 20.00
CA PRO A 23 3.22 14.85 19.06
C PRO A 23 2.33 13.75 19.65
N ALA A 24 1.35 13.28 18.90
CA ALA A 24 0.61 12.09 19.24
C ALA A 24 1.56 10.90 19.12
N THR A 25 2.20 10.51 20.23
CA THR A 25 2.74 9.17 20.38
C THR A 25 1.54 8.23 20.32
N ALA A 26 1.34 7.57 19.18
CA ALA A 26 0.57 6.35 19.12
C ALA A 26 1.24 5.37 20.09
N LEU A 27 0.57 5.05 21.19
CA LEU A 27 0.99 3.95 22.04
C LEU A 27 0.62 2.68 21.27
N ALA A 28 1.60 1.82 20.99
CA ALA A 28 1.35 0.45 20.56
C ALA A 28 0.29 -0.14 21.50
N GLN A 29 -0.83 -0.59 20.95
CA GLN A 29 -1.85 -1.27 21.73
C GLN A 29 -1.39 -2.72 21.87
N ASP A 30 -1.04 -3.16 23.09
CA ASP A 30 -0.69 -4.58 23.39
C ASP A 30 -1.84 -5.58 23.12
N VAL A 31 -2.93 -5.14 22.50
CA VAL A 31 -4.13 -5.92 22.21
C VAL A 31 -4.67 -5.52 20.85
N CYS A 32 -4.84 -6.51 19.98
CA CYS A 32 -5.41 -6.31 18.66
C CYS A 32 -6.86 -5.82 18.70
N PRO A 33 -7.28 -5.01 17.70
CA PRO A 33 -8.68 -4.66 17.53
C PRO A 33 -9.51 -5.91 17.21
N ASN A 34 -10.76 -5.93 17.67
CA ASN A 34 -11.72 -6.93 17.21
C ASN A 34 -12.11 -6.63 15.76
N VAL A 35 -11.93 -7.61 14.88
CA VAL A 35 -12.15 -7.54 13.42
C VAL A 35 -13.64 -7.42 13.04
N GLY A 36 -14.56 -7.68 13.98
CA GLY A 36 -16.00 -7.46 13.85
C GLY A 36 -16.74 -8.63 13.19
N GLU A 37 -17.69 -9.23 13.90
CA GLU A 37 -18.40 -10.45 13.45
C GLU A 37 -19.66 -10.20 12.60
N THR A 38 -19.92 -8.96 12.16
CA THR A 38 -21.21 -8.63 11.54
C THR A 38 -21.27 -9.02 10.07
N GLY A 39 -22.14 -9.97 9.73
CA GLY A 39 -22.47 -10.33 8.35
C GLY A 39 -21.45 -11.27 7.69
N PRO A 40 -21.58 -11.52 6.38
CA PRO A 40 -20.70 -12.45 5.65
C PRO A 40 -19.28 -11.91 5.41
N GLY A 41 -18.99 -10.67 5.85
CA GLY A 41 -17.75 -9.96 5.53
C GLY A 41 -17.87 -9.19 4.22
N VAL A 42 -16.72 -8.95 3.57
CA VAL A 42 -16.64 -8.29 2.27
C VAL A 42 -17.25 -9.17 1.17
N GLU A 43 -18.08 -8.59 0.31
CA GLU A 43 -18.70 -9.29 -0.82
C GLU A 43 -18.20 -8.76 -2.17
N ARG A 44 -17.80 -7.48 -2.20
CA ARG A 44 -17.29 -6.78 -3.37
C ARG A 44 -16.16 -5.84 -3.00
N ILE A 45 -15.18 -5.77 -3.87
CA ILE A 45 -14.15 -4.73 -3.86
C ILE A 45 -14.52 -3.64 -4.85
N GLU A 46 -14.40 -2.40 -4.41
CA GLU A 46 -14.27 -1.23 -5.27
C GLU A 46 -12.88 -0.64 -5.07
N GLY A 47 -12.26 -0.15 -6.14
CA GLY A 47 -10.91 0.38 -6.05
C GLY A 47 -10.62 1.41 -7.11
N GLN A 48 -9.60 2.22 -6.83
CA GLN A 48 -9.03 3.17 -7.75
C GLN A 48 -7.57 2.83 -8.02
N GLY A 49 -7.15 3.07 -9.26
CA GLY A 49 -5.75 3.03 -9.65
C GLY A 49 -5.28 4.42 -10.02
N PHE A 50 -4.20 4.88 -9.38
CA PHE A 50 -3.54 6.12 -9.72
C PHE A 50 -2.14 5.84 -10.27
N TYR A 51 -1.83 6.46 -11.39
CA TYR A 51 -0.49 6.42 -11.99
C TYR A 51 -0.11 7.76 -12.58
N THR A 52 1.20 8.04 -12.56
CA THR A 52 1.83 9.19 -13.20
C THR A 52 2.72 8.79 -14.38
N PHE A 53 3.09 7.50 -14.48
CA PHE A 53 3.95 6.98 -15.53
C PHE A 53 3.36 7.25 -16.92
N TYR A 54 3.98 8.18 -17.65
CA TYR A 54 3.50 8.60 -18.97
C TYR A 54 3.49 7.44 -19.99
N GLY A 55 4.31 6.41 -19.75
CA GLY A 55 4.41 5.24 -20.61
C GLY A 55 3.22 4.30 -20.50
N MET A 56 2.31 4.46 -19.52
CA MET A 56 1.18 3.56 -19.30
C MET A 56 0.33 3.37 -20.58
N ALA A 57 0.04 4.47 -21.28
CA ALA A 57 -0.73 4.44 -22.53
C ALA A 57 0.02 3.85 -23.75
N ILE A 58 1.33 3.62 -23.62
CA ILE A 58 2.20 3.11 -24.69
C ILE A 58 2.48 1.62 -24.46
N VAL A 59 2.69 1.23 -23.21
CA VAL A 59 3.14 -0.13 -22.86
C VAL A 59 1.99 -1.05 -22.49
N VAL A 60 0.83 -0.53 -22.10
CA VAL A 60 -0.33 -1.31 -21.68
C VAL A 60 -1.35 -1.41 -22.82
N ASP A 61 -1.51 -2.60 -23.38
CA ASP A 61 -2.52 -2.87 -24.42
C ASP A 61 -3.84 -3.36 -23.82
N GLN A 62 -3.78 -4.35 -22.93
CA GLN A 62 -4.97 -5.01 -22.35
C GLN A 62 -4.87 -5.01 -20.82
N PRO A 63 -5.22 -3.89 -20.16
CA PRO A 63 -5.14 -3.79 -18.71
C PRO A 63 -6.13 -4.76 -18.07
N VAL A 64 -5.64 -5.55 -17.12
CA VAL A 64 -6.47 -6.45 -16.32
C VAL A 64 -6.16 -6.21 -14.86
N ILE A 65 -7.20 -5.92 -14.09
CA ILE A 65 -7.13 -5.89 -12.64
C ILE A 65 -7.55 -7.26 -12.10
N ALA A 66 -6.79 -7.79 -11.15
CA ALA A 66 -7.07 -9.08 -10.53
C ALA A 66 -6.70 -9.06 -9.05
N LEU A 67 -7.42 -9.85 -8.25
CA LEU A 67 -6.87 -10.35 -7.00
C LEU A 67 -5.95 -11.52 -7.33
N VAL A 68 -4.75 -11.49 -6.78
CA VAL A 68 -3.69 -12.46 -7.02
C VAL A 68 -3.24 -13.04 -5.67
N ASP A 69 -3.08 -14.36 -5.63
CA ASP A 69 -2.62 -15.11 -4.45
C ASP A 69 -1.32 -14.49 -3.88
N ALA A 70 -1.40 -14.05 -2.62
CA ALA A 70 -0.32 -13.36 -1.93
C ALA A 70 0.63 -14.31 -1.18
N THR A 71 0.41 -15.64 -1.22
CA THR A 71 1.18 -16.61 -0.43
C THR A 71 2.69 -16.46 -0.63
N TYR A 72 3.14 -16.37 -1.88
CA TYR A 72 4.57 -16.24 -2.17
C TYR A 72 5.13 -14.87 -1.78
N VAL A 73 4.32 -13.81 -1.86
CA VAL A 73 4.71 -12.48 -1.39
C VAL A 73 4.89 -12.50 0.14
N VAL A 74 3.93 -13.06 0.87
CA VAL A 74 3.97 -13.18 2.33
C VAL A 74 5.15 -14.06 2.79
N GLN A 75 5.53 -15.06 2.01
CA GLN A 75 6.69 -15.91 2.30
C GLN A 75 8.04 -15.34 1.80
N GLY A 76 8.05 -14.16 1.18
CA GLY A 76 9.27 -13.54 0.63
C GLY A 76 9.87 -14.29 -0.57
N MET A 77 9.06 -15.03 -1.32
CA MET A 77 9.46 -15.83 -2.49
C MET A 77 9.32 -15.03 -3.80
N GLU A 78 10.30 -14.17 -4.09
CA GLU A 78 10.28 -13.21 -5.22
C GLU A 78 10.23 -13.83 -6.63
N ASN A 79 10.56 -15.12 -6.78
CA ASN A 79 10.63 -15.82 -8.08
C ASN A 79 9.42 -16.74 -8.34
N GLU A 80 8.47 -16.76 -7.42
CA GLU A 80 7.26 -17.58 -7.52
C GLU A 80 6.07 -16.70 -7.90
N PHE A 81 5.21 -17.24 -8.75
CA PHE A 81 4.03 -16.54 -9.26
C PHE A 81 2.76 -17.22 -8.77
N ALA A 82 1.71 -16.45 -8.58
CA ALA A 82 0.42 -17.01 -8.20
C ALA A 82 -0.07 -18.00 -9.28
N PRO A 83 -0.57 -19.18 -8.88
CA PRO A 83 -1.18 -20.09 -9.83
C PRO A 83 -2.44 -19.46 -10.43
N SER A 84 -2.79 -19.81 -11.68
CA SER A 84 -3.99 -19.27 -12.33
C SER A 84 -5.29 -19.51 -11.55
N ALA A 85 -5.33 -20.56 -10.72
CA ALA A 85 -6.45 -20.85 -9.83
C ALA A 85 -6.55 -19.87 -8.64
N GLY A 86 -5.43 -19.28 -8.20
CA GLY A 86 -5.37 -18.29 -7.13
C GLY A 86 -5.67 -16.85 -7.61
N GLN A 87 -6.35 -16.71 -8.76
CA GLN A 87 -6.67 -15.40 -9.33
C GLN A 87 -8.18 -15.16 -9.43
N VAL A 88 -8.64 -13.97 -9.05
CA VAL A 88 -10.01 -13.48 -9.25
C VAL A 88 -9.95 -12.22 -10.12
N ILE A 89 -10.49 -12.30 -11.33
CA ILE A 89 -10.43 -11.21 -12.31
C ILE A 89 -11.51 -10.18 -12.03
N GLY A 90 -11.12 -8.92 -11.98
CA GLY A 90 -12.01 -7.78 -11.85
C GLY A 90 -12.41 -7.14 -13.17
N GLN A 91 -13.17 -6.06 -13.06
CA GLN A 91 -13.57 -5.22 -14.18
C GLN A 91 -13.13 -3.79 -13.94
N ILE A 92 -12.38 -3.22 -14.88
CA ILE A 92 -12.15 -1.77 -14.95
C ILE A 92 -13.43 -1.09 -15.42
N THR A 93 -13.91 -0.11 -14.66
CA THR A 93 -15.24 0.52 -14.81
C THR A 93 -15.19 1.95 -15.33
N SER A 94 -14.01 2.55 -15.43
CA SER A 94 -13.79 3.85 -16.08
C SER A 94 -12.80 3.74 -17.24
N ASP A 95 -12.47 4.86 -17.88
CA ASP A 95 -11.37 4.91 -18.84
C ASP A 95 -10.04 4.67 -18.11
N PHE A 96 -9.38 3.55 -18.44
CA PHE A 96 -8.08 3.20 -17.89
C PHE A 96 -7.01 4.25 -18.18
N PHE A 97 -7.04 4.87 -19.37
CA PHE A 97 -6.02 5.82 -19.79
C PHE A 97 -6.21 7.22 -19.19
N SER A 98 -7.25 7.39 -18.36
CA SER A 98 -7.52 8.59 -17.60
C SER A 98 -7.29 8.30 -16.11
N SER A 99 -6.11 8.63 -15.60
CA SER A 99 -5.76 8.50 -14.17
C SER A 99 -6.45 9.58 -13.31
N PRO A 100 -7.06 9.25 -12.16
CA PRO A 100 -7.26 7.89 -11.64
C PRO A 100 -8.37 7.14 -12.39
N PHE A 101 -8.20 5.83 -12.55
CA PHE A 101 -9.26 4.94 -13.05
C PHE A 101 -9.92 4.16 -11.92
N SER A 102 -11.12 3.65 -12.15
CA SER A 102 -11.90 2.87 -11.19
C SER A 102 -12.09 1.43 -11.66
N TYR A 103 -12.25 0.52 -10.71
CA TYR A 103 -12.51 -0.89 -10.96
C TYR A 103 -13.37 -1.52 -9.86
N THR A 104 -13.88 -2.71 -10.15
CA THR A 104 -14.67 -3.52 -9.21
C THR A 104 -14.32 -4.99 -9.32
N ILE A 105 -14.35 -5.73 -8.20
CA ILE A 105 -14.17 -7.19 -8.16
C ILE A 105 -15.27 -7.82 -7.32
N ASP A 106 -16.06 -8.70 -7.91
CA ASP A 106 -17.04 -9.52 -7.19
C ASP A 106 -16.34 -10.73 -6.56
N LEU A 107 -16.49 -10.92 -5.25
CA LEU A 107 -15.78 -11.98 -4.55
C LEU A 107 -16.53 -13.32 -4.67
N PRO A 108 -15.82 -14.43 -4.95
CA PRO A 108 -16.44 -15.75 -4.95
C PRO A 108 -16.77 -16.16 -3.52
N ILE A 109 -17.78 -17.01 -3.31
CA ILE A 109 -18.16 -17.50 -1.97
C ILE A 109 -16.98 -18.20 -1.26
N SER A 110 -16.17 -18.92 -2.03
CA SER A 110 -14.95 -19.57 -1.55
C SER A 110 -13.87 -19.39 -2.63
N PRO A 111 -12.74 -18.78 -2.29
CA PRO A 111 -11.64 -18.62 -3.21
C PRO A 111 -10.72 -19.87 -3.21
N THR A 112 -9.74 -19.87 -4.11
CA THR A 112 -8.86 -21.02 -4.38
C THR A 112 -7.38 -20.65 -4.39
N ALA A 113 -6.99 -19.62 -3.66
CA ALA A 113 -5.58 -19.37 -3.33
C ALA A 113 -5.06 -20.45 -2.37
N LEU A 114 -3.75 -20.53 -2.26
CA LEU A 114 -3.10 -21.26 -1.19
C LEU A 114 -3.44 -20.59 0.15
N ALA A 115 -3.69 -21.42 1.16
CA ALA A 115 -3.93 -20.97 2.52
C ALA A 115 -2.63 -21.09 3.32
N LEU A 116 -2.35 -20.09 4.16
CA LEU A 116 -1.18 -20.05 5.01
C LEU A 116 -1.61 -19.81 6.46
N ASP A 117 -1.09 -20.61 7.37
CA ASP A 117 -1.09 -20.28 8.79
C ASP A 117 -0.09 -19.13 9.02
N VAL A 118 -0.63 -18.00 9.46
CA VAL A 118 0.11 -16.74 9.66
C VAL A 118 -0.05 -16.18 11.07
N ASP A 119 -0.77 -16.88 11.96
CA ASP A 119 -0.90 -16.47 13.36
C ASP A 119 0.09 -17.17 14.29
N GLN A 120 0.76 -18.22 13.81
CA GLN A 120 1.92 -18.85 14.47
C GLN A 120 1.62 -19.31 15.90
N ASP A 121 0.37 -19.69 16.18
CA ASP A 121 -0.05 -20.13 17.51
C ASP A 121 0.39 -21.57 17.85
N GLY A 122 0.91 -22.29 16.84
CA GLY A 122 1.43 -23.64 16.93
C GLY A 122 0.37 -24.74 16.77
N GLU A 123 -0.87 -24.38 16.49
CA GLU A 123 -1.95 -25.31 16.16
C GLU A 123 -1.98 -25.57 14.63
N GLU A 124 -2.50 -26.75 14.23
CA GLU A 124 -2.60 -27.10 12.81
C GLU A 124 -4.00 -26.78 12.28
N GLU A 125 -4.08 -25.76 11.43
CA GLU A 125 -5.34 -25.16 10.98
C GLU A 125 -5.45 -25.05 9.45
N GLY A 126 -6.62 -24.59 8.98
CA GLY A 126 -6.89 -24.45 7.55
C GLY A 126 -6.07 -23.35 6.87
N GLY A 127 -5.59 -22.37 7.63
CA GLY A 127 -4.88 -21.19 7.19
C GLY A 127 -5.80 -20.11 6.59
N THR A 128 -5.22 -18.92 6.45
CA THR A 128 -5.85 -17.78 5.78
C THR A 128 -5.42 -17.75 4.30
N GLN A 129 -6.39 -17.65 3.39
CA GLN A 129 -6.10 -17.32 1.99
C GLN A 129 -5.93 -15.81 1.85
N MET A 130 -4.88 -15.36 1.17
CA MET A 130 -4.53 -13.94 1.07
C MET A 130 -4.39 -13.52 -0.38
N PHE A 131 -4.86 -12.32 -0.68
CA PHE A 131 -4.79 -11.72 -2.01
C PHE A 131 -4.32 -10.28 -1.94
N TYR A 132 -3.53 -9.87 -2.93
CA TYR A 132 -3.33 -8.46 -3.25
C TYR A 132 -3.99 -8.15 -4.58
N ALA A 133 -4.37 -6.89 -4.80
CA ALA A 133 -4.82 -6.45 -6.12
C ALA A 133 -3.60 -6.12 -6.99
N ASP A 134 -3.57 -6.68 -8.19
CA ASP A 134 -2.54 -6.46 -9.19
C ASP A 134 -3.16 -5.96 -10.50
N LEU A 135 -2.56 -4.93 -11.07
CA LEU A 135 -2.79 -4.53 -12.44
C LEU A 135 -1.73 -5.19 -13.34
N GLY A 136 -2.17 -6.21 -14.07
CA GLY A 136 -1.38 -6.91 -15.08
C GLY A 136 -1.80 -6.56 -16.51
N GLN A 137 -1.26 -7.32 -17.46
CA GLN A 137 -1.60 -7.19 -18.89
C GLN A 137 -2.02 -8.52 -19.51
N ASN A 138 -3.19 -8.59 -20.13
CA ASN A 138 -3.63 -9.81 -20.79
C ASN A 138 -3.17 -9.90 -22.25
N ILE A 139 -1.87 -9.74 -22.52
CA ILE A 139 -1.35 -9.70 -23.89
C ILE A 139 -1.55 -11.02 -24.68
N LEU A 140 -1.79 -12.12 -23.97
CA LEU A 140 -2.06 -13.44 -24.55
C LEU A 140 -3.56 -13.72 -24.73
N ASN A 141 -4.43 -12.80 -24.31
CA ASN A 141 -5.89 -12.91 -24.38
C ASN A 141 -6.40 -14.23 -23.75
N MET A 142 -5.86 -14.56 -22.58
CA MET A 142 -6.22 -15.72 -21.77
C MET A 142 -7.25 -15.34 -20.70
N GLN A 143 -7.88 -16.33 -20.07
CA GLN A 143 -8.88 -16.05 -19.03
C GLN A 143 -8.27 -15.54 -17.72
N ARG A 144 -6.99 -15.89 -17.49
CA ARG A 144 -6.20 -15.56 -16.31
C ARG A 144 -4.87 -14.98 -16.77
N LEU A 145 -4.19 -14.28 -15.86
CA LEU A 145 -2.84 -13.78 -16.10
C LEU A 145 -1.86 -14.96 -16.06
N GLU A 146 -0.98 -15.00 -17.05
CA GLU A 146 0.20 -15.86 -17.05
C GLU A 146 1.30 -15.24 -16.17
N GLU A 147 2.29 -16.04 -15.76
CA GLU A 147 3.36 -15.66 -14.83
C GLU A 147 4.00 -14.30 -15.17
N PHE A 148 4.54 -14.15 -16.38
CA PHE A 148 5.21 -12.91 -16.79
C PHE A 148 4.25 -11.71 -16.97
N THR A 149 2.93 -11.94 -16.94
CA THR A 149 1.89 -10.90 -17.03
C THR A 149 1.33 -10.47 -15.69
N GLN A 150 1.74 -11.13 -14.60
CA GLN A 150 1.55 -10.68 -13.21
C GLN A 150 2.61 -9.61 -12.90
N SER A 151 2.56 -8.52 -13.67
CA SER A 151 3.67 -7.59 -13.85
C SER A 151 3.80 -6.54 -12.74
N GLY A 152 2.88 -6.45 -11.78
CA GLY A 152 3.00 -5.46 -10.71
C GLY A 152 2.91 -4.02 -11.20
N LEU A 153 2.21 -3.72 -12.30
CA LEU A 153 2.23 -2.36 -12.86
C LEU A 153 1.68 -1.34 -11.87
N LEU A 154 0.56 -1.72 -11.25
CA LEU A 154 0.03 -1.12 -10.04
C LEU A 154 -0.34 -2.25 -9.09
N THR A 155 -0.12 -2.07 -7.80
CA THR A 155 -0.40 -3.09 -6.79
C THR A 155 -1.01 -2.47 -5.54
N SER A 156 -1.84 -3.22 -4.82
CA SER A 156 -2.35 -2.79 -3.52
C SER A 156 -1.31 -2.87 -2.40
N LEU A 157 -0.10 -3.36 -2.68
CA LEU A 157 0.98 -3.48 -1.70
C LEU A 157 2.19 -2.62 -2.08
N VAL A 158 2.85 -2.09 -1.07
CA VAL A 158 4.20 -1.53 -1.18
C VAL A 158 5.15 -2.54 -0.55
N ILE A 159 6.04 -3.10 -1.35
CA ILE A 159 7.00 -4.11 -0.93
C ILE A 159 8.41 -3.54 -1.01
N ASP A 160 9.22 -3.77 0.01
CA ASP A 160 10.63 -3.44 -0.01
C ASP A 160 11.37 -4.33 -1.02
N GLY A 161 12.00 -3.74 -2.03
CA GLY A 161 12.66 -4.48 -3.10
C GLY A 161 13.93 -5.23 -2.67
N GLU A 162 14.49 -4.95 -1.49
CA GLU A 162 15.69 -5.63 -0.97
C GLU A 162 15.31 -6.73 0.04
N THR A 163 14.38 -6.44 0.95
CA THR A 163 13.99 -7.35 2.04
C THR A 163 12.74 -8.17 1.75
N GLN A 164 11.98 -7.82 0.71
CA GLN A 164 10.67 -8.41 0.37
C GLN A 164 9.60 -8.23 1.46
N GLN A 165 9.83 -7.32 2.41
CA GLN A 165 8.87 -6.99 3.46
C GLN A 165 7.71 -6.17 2.89
N ILE A 166 6.49 -6.47 3.34
CA ILE A 166 5.33 -5.63 3.05
C ILE A 166 5.40 -4.40 3.96
N LEU A 167 5.57 -3.22 3.37
CA LEU A 167 5.72 -1.97 4.10
C LEU A 167 4.38 -1.29 4.38
N GLU A 168 3.53 -1.24 3.36
CA GLU A 168 2.26 -0.51 3.38
C GLU A 168 1.29 -1.15 2.37
N GLY A 169 0.00 -0.78 2.46
CA GLY A 169 -1.00 -1.12 1.45
C GLY A 169 -2.17 -1.91 2.03
N ALA A 170 -2.70 -2.86 1.27
CA ALA A 170 -3.78 -3.70 1.75
C ALA A 170 -3.81 -5.09 1.10
N LEU A 171 -4.23 -6.07 1.92
CA LEU A 171 -4.52 -7.45 1.55
C LEU A 171 -6.01 -7.72 1.70
N LEU A 172 -6.57 -8.54 0.81
CA LEU A 172 -7.84 -9.20 1.04
C LEU A 172 -7.58 -10.58 1.64
N LEU A 173 -8.17 -10.83 2.80
CA LEU A 173 -8.08 -12.07 3.55
C LEU A 173 -9.36 -12.88 3.38
N PHE A 174 -9.25 -14.19 3.35
CA PHE A 174 -10.36 -15.11 3.47
C PHE A 174 -10.05 -16.18 4.52
N ALA A 175 -10.85 -16.20 5.58
CA ALA A 175 -10.84 -17.24 6.59
C ALA A 175 -12.00 -18.24 6.32
N PRO A 176 -11.75 -19.56 6.28
CA PRO A 176 -12.80 -20.56 6.06
C PRO A 176 -13.77 -20.69 7.25
N ASP A 177 -13.29 -20.38 8.46
CA ASP A 177 -13.97 -20.44 9.76
C ASP A 177 -13.46 -19.32 10.68
N ASP A 178 -13.84 -19.37 11.97
CA ASP A 178 -13.43 -18.43 13.02
C ASP A 178 -12.25 -18.92 13.86
N GLU A 179 -11.50 -19.90 13.36
CA GLU A 179 -10.30 -20.44 14.03
C GLU A 179 -9.03 -19.74 13.56
N GLN A 180 -9.06 -18.97 12.45
CA GLN A 180 -7.88 -18.34 11.89
C GLN A 180 -7.54 -16.99 12.54
N GLY A 181 -6.28 -16.62 12.56
CA GLY A 181 -5.77 -15.30 12.92
C GLY A 181 -5.03 -14.59 11.79
N PHE A 182 -4.73 -13.31 12.02
CA PHE A 182 -3.88 -12.50 11.16
C PHE A 182 -3.13 -11.43 11.99
N PRO A 183 -1.87 -11.10 11.64
CA PRO A 183 -1.12 -10.04 12.29
C PRO A 183 -1.86 -8.70 12.31
N CYS A 184 -1.99 -8.11 13.48
CA CYS A 184 -2.55 -6.79 13.71
C CYS A 184 -1.48 -5.73 13.99
N ASP A 185 -0.30 -6.17 14.45
CA ASP A 185 0.86 -5.36 14.77
C ASP A 185 2.13 -6.21 14.57
N ALA A 186 3.17 -5.63 13.98
CA ALA A 186 4.44 -6.28 13.61
C ALA A 186 5.42 -6.52 14.78
N GLY A 187 4.96 -6.40 16.02
CA GLY A 187 5.74 -6.78 17.20
C GLY A 187 6.96 -5.90 17.48
N GLU A 188 7.96 -6.49 18.15
CA GLU A 188 9.19 -5.82 18.55
C GLU A 188 10.21 -5.70 17.40
N ASP A 189 10.21 -6.66 16.47
CA ASP A 189 11.13 -6.65 15.32
C ASP A 189 10.65 -5.75 14.17
N GLY A 190 9.36 -5.39 14.18
CA GLY A 190 8.74 -4.49 13.23
C GLY A 190 8.54 -5.12 11.84
N LEU A 191 8.57 -6.45 11.75
CA LEU A 191 8.36 -7.22 10.54
C LEU A 191 7.05 -7.99 10.68
N LEU A 192 6.18 -7.92 9.67
CA LEU A 192 4.98 -8.76 9.67
C LEU A 192 5.32 -10.21 9.33
N PHE A 193 4.48 -11.11 9.81
CA PHE A 193 4.56 -12.56 9.63
C PHE A 193 5.75 -13.19 10.37
N THR A 194 6.00 -12.73 11.60
CA THR A 194 7.04 -13.22 12.52
C THR A 194 6.44 -13.68 13.85
N GLU A 195 7.24 -14.38 14.67
CA GLU A 195 6.76 -15.02 15.91
C GLU A 195 6.28 -14.01 16.98
N ASP A 196 6.67 -12.74 16.87
CA ASP A 196 6.33 -11.68 17.82
C ASP A 196 5.17 -10.79 17.39
N ASP A 197 4.53 -11.10 16.25
CA ASP A 197 3.32 -10.43 15.79
C ASP A 197 2.20 -10.51 16.85
N LEU A 198 1.49 -9.39 17.04
CA LEU A 198 0.21 -9.44 17.76
C LEU A 198 -0.86 -9.94 16.79
N ILE A 199 -1.60 -10.97 17.18
CA ILE A 199 -2.60 -11.62 16.31
C ILE A 199 -4.03 -11.17 16.62
N ALA A 200 -4.75 -10.77 15.58
CA ALA A 200 -6.20 -10.59 15.61
C ALA A 200 -6.91 -11.85 15.12
N ALA A 201 -7.92 -12.32 15.86
CA ALA A 201 -8.80 -13.39 15.39
C ALA A 201 -9.66 -12.91 14.21
N LEU A 202 -9.71 -13.71 13.15
CA LEU A 202 -10.51 -13.45 11.97
C LEU A 202 -11.86 -14.18 12.03
N PRO A 203 -12.99 -13.48 11.87
CA PRO A 203 -14.26 -14.14 11.62
C PRO A 203 -14.27 -14.75 10.21
N ALA A 204 -14.97 -15.87 10.05
CA ALA A 204 -15.17 -16.53 8.76
C ALA A 204 -15.62 -15.55 7.64
N GLY A 205 -15.14 -15.79 6.43
CA GLY A 205 -15.41 -14.96 5.25
C GLY A 205 -14.30 -13.95 4.96
N TYR A 206 -14.63 -12.92 4.19
CA TYR A 206 -13.64 -11.96 3.71
C TYR A 206 -13.46 -10.76 4.64
N THR A 207 -12.20 -10.33 4.76
CA THR A 207 -11.77 -9.13 5.48
C THR A 207 -10.71 -8.41 4.66
N VAL A 208 -10.76 -7.09 4.51
CA VAL A 208 -9.61 -6.32 4.01
C VAL A 208 -8.74 -5.91 5.19
N ALA A 209 -7.46 -6.22 5.12
CA ALA A 209 -6.44 -5.79 6.07
C ALA A 209 -5.62 -4.65 5.45
N HIS A 210 -5.70 -3.46 6.02
CA HIS A 210 -4.91 -2.30 5.63
C HIS A 210 -3.66 -2.20 6.49
N ILE A 211 -2.51 -2.19 5.86
CA ILE A 211 -1.18 -2.18 6.45
C ILE A 211 -0.60 -0.76 6.32
N ASP A 212 -0.17 -0.18 7.44
CA ASP A 212 0.50 1.12 7.52
C ASP A 212 1.72 0.98 8.45
N GLY A 213 2.87 0.65 7.87
CA GLY A 213 4.05 0.27 8.62
C GLY A 213 3.78 -0.98 9.46
N ALA A 214 3.94 -0.86 10.78
CA ALA A 214 3.74 -1.97 11.70
C ALA A 214 2.27 -2.26 12.02
N ALA A 215 1.34 -1.32 11.78
CA ALA A 215 -0.04 -1.44 12.22
C ALA A 215 -0.96 -1.98 11.13
N VAL A 216 -1.90 -2.85 11.51
CA VAL A 216 -2.93 -3.38 10.61
C VAL A 216 -4.33 -3.05 11.13
N THR A 217 -5.16 -2.53 10.24
CA THR A 217 -6.58 -2.28 10.50
C THR A 217 -7.47 -3.10 9.57
N PHE A 218 -8.67 -3.43 10.02
CA PHE A 218 -9.54 -4.37 9.31
C PHE A 218 -10.85 -3.73 8.87
N ASP A 219 -11.26 -4.00 7.63
CA ASP A 219 -12.55 -3.61 7.05
C ASP A 219 -13.34 -4.86 6.61
N ARG A 220 -14.58 -4.96 7.09
CA ARG A 220 -15.55 -6.00 6.74
C ARG A 220 -16.83 -5.44 6.14
N SER A 221 -16.77 -4.22 5.63
CA SER A 221 -17.87 -3.61 4.89
C SER A 221 -18.25 -4.50 3.70
N PRO A 222 -19.54 -4.74 3.41
CA PRO A 222 -19.94 -5.58 2.27
C PRO A 222 -19.36 -5.11 0.94
N VAL A 223 -19.12 -3.81 0.82
CA VAL A 223 -18.31 -3.20 -0.22
C VAL A 223 -17.11 -2.54 0.47
N ALA A 224 -15.91 -3.06 0.21
CA ALA A 224 -14.67 -2.54 0.79
C ALA A 224 -13.77 -1.93 -0.29
N ASN A 225 -12.89 -1.03 0.14
CA ASN A 225 -11.94 -0.38 -0.76
C ASN A 225 -10.62 -1.14 -0.82
N LEU A 226 -10.09 -1.31 -2.02
CA LEU A 226 -8.74 -1.82 -2.25
C LEU A 226 -8.16 -1.04 -3.42
N ASP A 227 -7.31 -0.06 -3.16
CA ASP A 227 -6.70 0.75 -4.21
C ASP A 227 -5.41 0.09 -4.71
N VAL A 228 -5.03 0.39 -5.96
CA VAL A 228 -3.75 -0.02 -6.52
C VAL A 228 -2.88 1.19 -6.82
N ASN A 229 -1.62 1.11 -6.41
CA ASN A 229 -0.68 2.21 -6.44
C ASN A 229 0.47 1.93 -7.40
N GLU A 230 0.96 3.01 -8.00
CA GLU A 230 2.18 3.00 -8.78
C GLU A 230 3.40 2.81 -7.87
N ILE A 231 4.29 1.91 -8.29
CA ILE A 231 5.57 1.74 -7.63
C ILE A 231 6.34 3.06 -7.75
N ALA A 232 6.74 3.66 -6.63
CA ALA A 232 7.34 4.99 -6.60
C ALA A 232 8.56 5.15 -7.53
N ALA A 233 9.31 4.08 -7.78
CA ALA A 233 10.45 4.07 -8.70
C ALA A 233 10.05 4.20 -10.19
N ALA A 234 8.81 3.88 -10.55
CA ALA A 234 8.28 3.97 -11.91
C ALA A 234 7.58 5.31 -12.19
N ALA A 235 7.24 6.06 -11.15
CA ALA A 235 6.55 7.35 -11.26
C ALA A 235 7.34 8.33 -12.14
N THR A 236 6.62 9.08 -12.98
CA THR A 236 7.23 10.14 -13.78
C THR A 236 7.30 11.41 -12.94
N PRO A 237 8.47 12.05 -12.82
CA PRO A 237 8.56 13.30 -12.08
C PRO A 237 7.70 14.38 -12.73
N ASP A 238 6.91 15.09 -11.92
CA ASP A 238 6.10 16.22 -12.35
C ASP A 238 6.73 17.54 -11.89
N PHE A 239 7.09 18.39 -12.85
CA PHE A 239 7.64 19.73 -12.62
C PHE A 239 6.75 20.82 -13.20
N SER A 240 5.49 20.52 -13.49
CA SER A 240 4.55 21.43 -14.18
C SER A 240 4.26 22.72 -13.39
N ASP A 241 4.38 22.66 -12.06
CA ASP A 241 4.24 23.82 -11.17
C ASP A 241 5.50 24.72 -11.12
N GLN A 242 6.61 24.32 -11.74
CA GLN A 242 7.88 25.05 -11.73
C GLN A 242 8.08 25.92 -12.98
N GLY A 243 8.85 26.99 -12.85
CA GLY A 243 9.32 27.76 -14.01
C GLY A 243 10.38 26.98 -14.82
N ILE A 244 10.60 27.32 -16.10
CA ILE A 244 11.54 26.60 -16.98
C ILE A 244 12.95 26.42 -16.38
N VAL A 245 13.48 27.45 -15.72
CA VAL A 245 14.84 27.39 -15.13
C VAL A 245 14.87 26.44 -13.93
N GLU A 246 13.82 26.46 -13.12
CA GLU A 246 13.68 25.62 -11.93
C GLU A 246 13.45 24.16 -12.34
N SER A 247 12.55 23.89 -13.30
CA SER A 247 12.30 22.55 -13.79
C SER A 247 13.50 21.92 -14.50
N TYR A 248 14.32 22.72 -15.18
CA TYR A 248 15.60 22.25 -15.71
C TYR A 248 16.57 21.83 -14.60
N GLY A 249 16.67 22.62 -13.52
CA GLY A 249 17.45 22.26 -12.34
C GLY A 249 16.96 20.95 -11.71
N SER A 250 15.66 20.86 -11.42
CA SER A 250 15.03 19.67 -10.86
C SER A 250 15.23 18.42 -11.72
N LEU A 251 15.16 18.55 -13.06
CA LEU A 251 15.45 17.45 -13.97
C LEU A 251 16.91 16.98 -13.89
N ILE A 252 17.86 17.91 -13.82
CA ILE A 252 19.29 17.56 -13.71
C ILE A 252 19.59 16.90 -12.36
N ASP A 253 19.01 17.40 -11.26
CA ASP A 253 19.12 16.78 -9.95
C ASP A 253 18.53 15.36 -9.94
N PHE A 254 17.35 15.19 -10.54
CA PHE A 254 16.73 13.87 -10.71
C PHE A 254 17.63 12.89 -11.48
N LEU A 255 18.20 13.32 -12.62
CA LEU A 255 19.10 12.49 -13.42
C LEU A 255 20.41 12.18 -12.68
N ARG A 256 20.95 13.14 -11.93
CA ARG A 256 22.15 12.93 -11.10
C ARG A 256 21.94 11.85 -10.06
N GLU A 257 20.75 11.75 -9.47
CA GLU A 257 20.41 10.71 -8.49
C GLU A 257 20.07 9.37 -9.15
N ARG A 258 19.28 9.38 -10.21
CA ARG A 258 18.60 8.17 -10.73
C ARG A 258 19.20 7.57 -11.99
N TYR A 259 20.08 8.30 -12.70
CA TYR A 259 20.63 7.80 -13.95
C TYR A 259 21.68 6.70 -13.71
N VAL A 260 21.32 5.46 -14.04
CA VAL A 260 22.09 4.25 -13.72
C VAL A 260 23.50 4.20 -14.36
N PHE A 261 23.76 5.01 -15.38
CA PHE A 261 25.06 5.04 -16.08
C PHE A 261 25.96 6.21 -15.69
N ASN A 262 25.67 6.93 -14.60
CA ASN A 262 26.48 8.04 -14.09
C ASN A 262 27.97 7.69 -14.01
N ASN A 263 28.29 6.59 -13.34
CA ASN A 263 29.67 6.14 -13.14
C ASN A 263 30.28 5.52 -14.39
N PHE A 264 29.47 4.93 -15.27
CA PHE A 264 29.97 4.25 -16.46
C PHE A 264 30.51 5.25 -17.50
N TYR A 265 29.84 6.39 -17.64
CA TYR A 265 30.23 7.45 -18.58
C TYR A 265 31.02 8.59 -17.94
N ASP A 266 31.27 8.54 -16.63
CA ASP A 266 31.97 9.60 -15.87
C ASP A 266 31.29 10.97 -16.09
N PHE A 267 29.96 11.01 -15.92
CA PHE A 267 29.18 12.21 -16.15
C PHE A 267 29.50 13.30 -15.13
N ASP A 268 30.06 14.41 -15.59
CA ASP A 268 30.16 15.66 -14.82
C ASP A 268 28.87 16.47 -14.98
N TRP A 269 27.91 16.21 -14.10
CA TRP A 269 26.62 16.90 -14.10
C TRP A 269 26.74 18.40 -13.84
N ASP A 270 27.75 18.85 -13.08
CA ASP A 270 27.96 20.28 -12.82
C ASP A 270 28.44 20.99 -14.09
N ALA A 271 29.35 20.36 -14.85
CA ALA A 271 29.79 20.88 -16.14
C ALA A 271 28.67 20.90 -17.20
N LEU A 272 27.74 19.94 -17.17
CA LEU A 272 26.59 19.88 -18.08
C LEU A 272 25.51 20.91 -17.73
N TYR A 273 25.42 21.32 -16.46
CA TYR A 273 24.45 22.29 -15.98
C TYR A 273 24.85 23.76 -16.21
N ALA A 274 26.17 24.03 -16.28
CA ALA A 274 26.76 25.37 -16.36
C ALA A 274 26.52 26.12 -17.68
#